data_AF-A0A543PK06-F1
#
_entry.id   AF-A0A543PK06-F1
#
_cell.length_a   1.000
_cell.length_b   1.000
_cell.length_c   1.000
_cell.angle_alpha   90.00
_cell.angle_beta   90.00
_cell.angle_gamma   90.00
#
_symmetry.space_group_name_H-M   'P 1'
#
loop_
_entity.id
_entity.type
_entity.pdbx_description
1 polymer ?
#
loop_
_entity_poly.entity_id
_entity_poly.type
_entity_poly.pdbx_seq_one_letter_code
_entity_poly.pdbx_strand_id
1 'polypeptide(L)' 'MSAVHTARARVAGLSRHRGPDSPDTLQARRDLRAVRLEEYISRTLATAPPLTDEQRERLASLFTPATSGGAAA' A
#
# COMPACT_ATOMS: atom_id res chain seq x y z
N MET A 1 15.04 -10.63 -5.35
CA MET A 1 13.67 -10.68 -5.90
C MET A 1 12.87 -9.60 -5.18
N SER A 2 12.34 -8.58 -5.87
CA SER A 2 11.63 -7.45 -5.20
C SER A 2 10.33 -7.95 -4.54
N ALA A 3 9.96 -7.36 -3.40
CA ALA A 3 8.71 -7.67 -2.70
C ALA A 3 7.48 -7.55 -3.61
N VAL A 4 7.49 -6.58 -4.54
CA VAL A 4 6.44 -6.42 -5.57
C VAL A 4 6.35 -7.65 -6.48
N HIS A 5 7.48 -8.24 -6.87
CA HIS A 5 7.50 -9.42 -7.73
C HIS A 5 6.88 -10.63 -7.02
N THR A 6 7.25 -10.87 -5.76
CA THR A 6 6.69 -11.95 -4.94
C THR A 6 5.18 -11.77 -4.74
N ALA A 7 4.72 -10.55 -4.43
CA ALA A 7 3.30 -10.26 -4.27
C ALA A 7 2.50 -10.46 -5.56
N ARG A 8 3.07 -10.11 -6.73
CA ARG A 8 2.46 -10.39 -8.04
C ARG A 8 2.34 -11.88 -8.31
N ALA A 9 3.39 -12.64 -8.03
CA ALA A 9 3.38 -14.09 -8.20
C ALA A 9 2.30 -14.74 -7.32
N ARG A 10 2.14 -14.28 -6.06
CA ARG A 10 1.08 -14.74 -5.16
C ARG A 10 -0.32 -14.49 -5.72
N VAL A 11 -0.60 -13.28 -6.22
CA VAL A 11 -1.89 -12.97 -6.87
C VAL A 11 -2.13 -13.88 -8.08
N ALA A 12 -1.12 -14.11 -8.90
CA ALA A 12 -1.23 -14.96 -10.08
C ALA A 12 -1.52 -16.43 -9.70
N GLY A 13 -0.82 -16.96 -8.70
CA GLY A 13 -1.05 -18.32 -8.19
C GLY A 13 -2.46 -18.48 -7.61
N LEU A 14 -2.89 -17.55 -6.74
CA LEU A 14 -4.22 -17.59 -6.13
C LEU A 14 -5.33 -17.42 -7.17
N SER A 15 -5.16 -16.53 -8.14
CA SER A 15 -6.14 -16.36 -9.23
C SER A 15 -6.29 -17.63 -10.06
N ARG A 16 -5.20 -18.37 -10.30
CA ARG A 16 -5.21 -19.62 -11.06
C ARG A 16 -5.91 -20.76 -10.31
N HIS A 17 -5.67 -20.88 -9.00
CA HIS A 17 -6.16 -22.02 -8.22
C HIS A 17 -7.52 -21.79 -7.55
N ARG A 18 -7.81 -20.56 -7.14
CA ARG A 18 -9.02 -20.20 -6.37
C ARG A 18 -9.97 -19.27 -7.14
N GLY A 19 -9.56 -18.79 -8.31
CA GLY A 19 -10.32 -17.86 -9.12
C GLY A 19 -10.12 -16.40 -8.72
N PRO A 20 -10.57 -15.47 -9.58
CA PRO A 20 -10.29 -14.03 -9.48
C PRO A 20 -10.98 -13.35 -8.29
N ASP A 21 -12.15 -13.85 -7.89
CA ASP A 21 -13.04 -13.24 -6.89
C ASP A 21 -13.01 -13.97 -5.54
N SER A 22 -12.16 -14.98 -5.39
CA SER A 22 -11.98 -15.63 -4.09
C SER A 22 -11.46 -14.63 -3.05
N PRO A 23 -11.86 -14.76 -1.78
CA PRO A 23 -11.39 -13.89 -0.70
C PRO A 23 -9.86 -13.79 -0.64
N ASP A 24 -9.16 -14.90 -0.88
CA ASP A 24 -7.70 -14.95 -0.86
C ASP A 24 -7.06 -14.17 -2.01
N THR A 25 -7.63 -14.27 -3.22
CA THR A 25 -7.14 -13.50 -4.36
C THR A 25 -7.39 -12.01 -4.15
N LEU A 26 -8.55 -11.63 -3.62
CA LEU A 26 -8.86 -10.24 -3.29
C LEU A 26 -7.91 -9.69 -2.22
N GLN A 27 -7.62 -10.48 -1.19
CA GLN A 27 -6.66 -10.08 -0.16
C GLN A 27 -5.26 -9.93 -0.74
N ALA A 28 -4.78 -10.90 -1.53
CA ALA A 28 -3.47 -10.79 -2.17
C ALA A 28 -3.37 -9.58 -3.13
N ARG A 29 -4.46 -9.18 -3.78
CA ARG A 29 -4.49 -7.94 -4.58
C ARG A 29 -4.36 -6.68 -3.70
N ARG A 30 -5.00 -6.66 -2.52
CA ARG A 30 -4.83 -5.56 -1.55
C ARG A 30 -3.39 -5.49 -1.07
N ASP A 31 -2.81 -6.62 -0.70
CA ASP A 31 -1.42 -6.71 -0.25
C ASP A 31 -0.46 -6.22 -1.35
N LEU A 32 -0.67 -6.63 -2.61
CA LEU A 32 0.13 -6.16 -3.74
C LEU A 32 0.04 -4.63 -3.92
N ARG A 33 -1.11 -4.01 -3.69
CA ARG A 33 -1.24 -2.55 -3.76
C ARG A 33 -0.45 -1.87 -2.64
N ALA A 34 -0.51 -2.39 -1.42
CA ALA A 34 0.26 -1.88 -0.29
C ALA A 34 1.77 -1.94 -0.55
N VAL A 35 2.28 -3.10 -0.99
CA VAL A 35 3.70 -3.29 -1.30
C VAL A 35 4.19 -2.35 -2.42
N ARG A 36 3.35 -2.11 -3.44
CA ARG A 36 3.69 -1.14 -4.50
C ARG A 36 3.79 0.28 -3.97
N LEU A 37 2.91 0.66 -3.05
CA LEU A 37 2.91 1.98 -2.46
C LEU A 37 4.16 2.18 -1.59
N GLU A 38 4.50 1.18 -0.78
CA GLU A 38 5.72 1.18 0.04
C GLU A 38 6.98 1.32 -0.81
N GLU A 39 7.12 0.52 -1.87
CA GLU A 39 8.24 0.61 -2.81
C GLU A 39 8.31 2.00 -3.48
N TYR A 40 7.16 2.55 -3.88
CA TYR A 40 7.09 3.87 -4.49
C TYR A 40 7.54 4.97 -3.51
N ILE A 41 7.05 4.92 -2.26
CA ILE A 41 7.44 5.87 -1.21
C ILE A 41 8.94 5.75 -0.94
N SER A 42 9.45 4.53 -0.72
CA SER A 42 10.87 4.28 -0.46
C SER A 42 11.76 4.82 -1.57
N ARG A 43 11.43 4.51 -2.84
CA ARG A 43 12.17 5.03 -4.00
C ARG A 43 12.13 6.56 -4.07
N THR A 44 10.97 7.16 -3.81
CA THR A 44 10.81 8.62 -3.86
C THR A 44 11.64 9.29 -2.78
N LEU A 45 11.60 8.77 -1.55
CA LEU A 45 12.39 9.27 -0.41
C LEU A 45 13.90 9.09 -0.63
N ALA A 46 14.32 8.02 -1.29
CA ALA A 46 15.74 7.80 -1.62
C ALA A 46 16.27 8.82 -2.65
N THR A 47 15.41 9.35 -3.52
CA THR A 47 15.79 10.33 -4.55
C THR A 47 15.61 11.78 -4.14
N ALA A 48 14.75 12.05 -3.16
CA ALA A 48 14.46 13.40 -2.68
C ALA A 48 15.55 13.87 -1.69
N PRO A 49 15.77 15.20 -1.56
CA PRO A 49 16.44 15.74 -0.39
C PRO A 49 15.77 15.23 0.89
N PRO A 50 16.51 15.04 1.99
CA PRO A 50 15.95 14.52 3.23
C PRO A 50 14.83 15.45 3.72
N LEU A 51 13.63 14.89 3.88
CA LEU A 51 12.47 15.61 4.41
C LEU A 51 12.71 16.02 5.87
N THR A 52 12.27 17.22 6.24
CA THR A 52 12.23 17.67 7.64
C THR A 52 11.20 16.85 8.42
N ASP A 53 11.32 16.86 9.75
CA ASP A 53 10.43 16.09 10.61
C ASP A 53 8.96 16.57 10.47
N GLU A 54 8.73 17.88 10.34
CA GLU A 54 7.39 18.45 10.13
C GLU A 54 6.76 18.01 8.79
N GLN A 55 7.59 17.87 7.75
CA GLN A 55 7.14 17.38 6.45
C GLN A 55 6.74 15.89 6.52
N ARG A 56 7.50 15.09 7.28
CA ARG A 56 7.17 13.67 7.52
C ARG A 56 5.88 13.53 8.31
N GLU A 57 5.68 14.33 9.35
CA GLU A 57 4.44 14.34 10.15
C GLU A 57 3.22 14.72 9.29
N ARG A 58 3.36 15.72 8.42
CA ARG A 58 2.30 16.11 7.49
C ARG A 58 1.95 15.01 6.49
N LEU A 59 2.93 14.23 6.03
CA LEU A 59 2.68 13.07 5.16
C LEU A 59 2.05 11.92 5.94
N ALA A 60 2.47 11.69 7.19
CA ALA A 60 1.90 10.67 8.06
C ALA A 60 0.41 10.92 8.33
N SER A 61 0.00 12.18 8.51
CA SER A 61 -1.40 12.54 8.74
C SER A 61 -2.32 12.26 7.55
N LEU A 62 -1.80 12.10 6.33
CA LEU A 62 -2.57 11.66 5.15
C LEU A 62 -2.99 10.18 5.25
N PHE A 63 -2.27 9.37 6.03
CA PHE A 63 -2.57 7.95 6.23
C PHE A 63 -3.47 7.70 7.43
N THR A 64 -3.59 8.66 8.34
CA THR A 64 -4.62 8.63 9.38
C THR A 64 -5.96 8.79 8.67
N PRO A 65 -6.94 7.88 8.87
CA PRO A 65 -8.30 8.14 8.39
C PRO A 65 -8.67 9.51 8.95
N ALA A 66 -8.95 10.47 8.09
CA ALA A 66 -9.51 11.73 8.54
C ALA A 66 -10.71 11.34 9.39
N THR A 67 -10.59 11.46 10.72
CA THR A 67 -11.75 11.39 11.61
C THR A 67 -12.73 12.32 10.95
N SER A 68 -13.80 11.71 10.48
CA SER A 68 -14.90 12.35 9.77
C SER A 68 -15.20 13.69 10.45
N GLY A 69 -14.90 14.78 9.76
CA GLY A 69 -15.57 16.06 9.96
C GLY A 69 -17.02 15.92 9.51
N GLY A 70 -17.80 15.09 10.23
CA GLY A 70 -19.17 14.74 9.91
C GLY A 70 -19.66 13.49 10.66
N ALA A 71 -20.07 13.67 11.93
CA ALA A 71 -21.11 12.95 12.70
C ALA A 71 -20.81 13.08 14.21
N ALA A 72 -21.69 13.53 15.12
CA ALA A 72 -23.00 14.16 15.07
C ALA A 72 -23.20 14.89 16.42
N ALA A 73 -23.90 16.03 16.39
CA ALA A 73 -24.58 16.65 17.52
C ALA A 73 -26.06 16.26 17.47
#